data_AF-A0A6A5ARX5-F1
#
_entry.id   AF-A0A6A5ARX5-F1
#
_cell.length_a   1.000
_cell.length_b   1.000
_cell.length_c   1.000
_cell.angle_alpha   90.00
_cell.angle_beta   90.00
_cell.angle_gamma   90.00
#
_symmetry.space_group_name_H-M   'P 1'
#
loop_
_entity.id
_entity.type
_entity.pdbx_description
1 polymer ?
#
loop_
_entity_poly.entity_id
_entity_poly.type
_entity_poly.pdbx_seq_one_letter_code
_entity_poly.pdbx_strand_id
1 'polypeptide(L)'
;MSCYVGKEGVQLLNLLFTVCLSSFVMGCVQWSELASCPSSPKGCKRPLSDFVSWRFEGHLTSTVVLFYFVLFFAFWVTRVLAFVSNARDAYDMHAFVVEKLHIDARQIQTMTWNDVVDRVMALLPPSPAANHPSSKPAPFQSSYQLQLDPAQLDTPLAIARRIMRKDNFMIAFMNAPVFQNT
;
A
#
# COMPACT_ATOMS: atom_id res chain seq x y z
N MET A 1 -13.99 0.44 3.26
CA MET A 1 -13.70 -0.11 1.92
C MET A 1 -13.41 0.94 0.87
N SER A 2 -14.36 1.81 0.56
CA SER A 2 -14.24 2.78 -0.54
C SER A 2 -13.05 3.74 -0.41
N CYS A 3 -12.67 4.11 0.82
CA CYS A 3 -11.49 4.95 1.07
C CYS A 3 -10.17 4.24 0.70
N TYR A 4 -10.02 2.96 1.03
CA TYR A 4 -8.82 2.18 0.70
C TYR A 4 -8.67 2.02 -0.81
N VAL A 5 -9.74 1.55 -1.47
CA VAL A 5 -9.77 1.38 -2.94
C VAL A 5 -9.54 2.71 -3.65
N GLY A 6 -10.14 3.81 -3.16
CA GLY A 6 -9.93 5.15 -3.71
C GLY A 6 -8.47 5.61 -3.57
N LYS A 7 -7.88 5.48 -2.38
CA LYS A 7 -6.48 5.89 -2.14
C LYS A 7 -5.50 5.13 -3.03
N GLU A 8 -5.59 3.81 -3.02
CA GLU A 8 -4.69 2.95 -3.80
C GLU A 8 -4.93 3.12 -5.31
N GLY A 9 -6.19 3.29 -5.74
CA GLY A 9 -6.53 3.56 -7.14
C GLY A 9 -5.92 4.87 -7.65
N VAL A 10 -6.03 5.96 -6.87
CA VAL A 10 -5.39 7.24 -7.20
C VAL A 10 -3.87 7.10 -7.26
N GLN A 11 -3.28 6.32 -6.35
CA GLN A 11 -1.84 6.08 -6.34
C GLN A 11 -1.36 5.33 -7.60
N LEU A 12 -2.10 4.30 -8.04
CA LEU A 12 -1.79 3.57 -9.27
C LEU A 12 -1.96 4.43 -10.53
N LEU A 13 -2.98 5.29 -10.56
CA LEU A 13 -3.21 6.22 -11.67
C LEU A 13 -2.09 7.26 -11.74
N ASN A 14 -1.69 7.84 -10.61
CA ASN A 14 -0.58 8.78 -10.55
C ASN A 14 0.73 8.16 -11.04
N LEU A 15 0.99 6.89 -10.68
CA LEU A 15 2.16 6.17 -11.16
C LEU A 15 2.11 5.98 -12.67
N LEU A 16 0.98 5.51 -13.22
CA LEU A 16 0.81 5.34 -14.67
C LEU A 16 0.97 6.66 -15.42
N PHE A 17 0.31 7.72 -14.94
CA PHE A 17 0.39 9.06 -15.51
C PHE A 17 1.84 9.55 -15.55
N THR A 18 2.58 9.38 -14.45
CA THR A 18 3.99 9.79 -14.37
C THR A 18 4.85 9.03 -15.38
N VAL A 19 4.65 7.71 -15.52
CA VAL A 19 5.40 6.87 -16.48
C VAL A 19 5.06 7.23 -17.93
N CYS A 20 3.78 7.45 -18.24
CA CYS A 20 3.36 7.88 -19.58
C CYS A 20 3.89 9.27 -19.92
N LEU A 21 3.77 10.22 -18.99
CA LEU A 21 4.25 11.59 -19.17
C LEU A 21 5.78 11.62 -19.33
N SER A 22 6.53 10.92 -18.49
CA SER A 22 8.00 10.88 -18.60
C SER A 22 8.44 10.25 -19.91
N SER A 23 7.79 9.16 -20.35
CA SER A 23 8.07 8.51 -21.62
C SER A 23 7.74 9.40 -22.81
N PHE A 24 6.62 10.14 -22.75
CA PHE A 24 6.24 11.12 -23.77
C PHE A 24 7.27 12.26 -23.87
N VAL A 25 7.65 12.84 -22.73
CA VAL A 25 8.63 13.94 -22.66
C VAL A 25 10.01 13.49 -23.14
N MET A 26 10.45 12.26 -22.83
CA MET A 26 11.74 11.75 -23.30
C MET A 26 11.74 11.33 -24.77
N GLY A 27 10.66 10.71 -25.25
CA GLY A 27 10.61 10.09 -26.58
C GLY A 27 10.01 10.95 -27.69
N CYS A 28 8.95 11.70 -27.38
CA CYS A 28 8.17 12.43 -28.40
C CYS A 28 8.62 13.88 -28.58
N VAL A 29 9.35 14.45 -27.61
CA VAL A 29 9.81 15.85 -27.66
C VAL A 29 11.23 15.90 -28.20
N GLN A 30 11.42 16.64 -29.30
CA GLN A 30 12.74 16.85 -29.92
C GLN A 30 13.55 17.91 -29.17
N TRP A 31 14.25 17.51 -28.09
CA TRP A 31 15.08 18.42 -27.29
C TRP A 31 16.29 18.98 -28.05
N SER A 32 16.82 18.24 -29.03
CA SER A 32 17.96 18.65 -29.85
C SER A 32 17.62 19.86 -30.74
N GLU A 33 16.47 19.83 -31.41
CA GLU A 33 15.99 20.96 -32.22
C GLU A 33 15.64 22.16 -31.34
N LEU A 34 15.00 21.92 -30.20
CA LEU A 34 14.63 22.99 -29.26
C LEU A 34 15.86 23.68 -28.66
N ALA A 35 16.92 22.92 -28.34
CA ALA A 35 18.19 23.47 -27.83
C ALA A 35 18.98 24.22 -28.91
N SER A 36 18.83 23.83 -30.19
CA SER A 36 19.54 24.43 -31.33
C SER A 36 18.80 25.62 -31.97
N CYS A 37 17.58 25.91 -31.51
CA CYS A 37 16.75 27.04 -31.96
C CYS A 37 17.44 28.43 -31.89
N PRO A 38 18.28 28.78 -30.89
CA PRO A 38 18.94 30.09 -30.85
C PRO A 38 19.92 30.33 -32.01
N SER A 39 20.46 29.25 -32.59
CA SER A 39 21.47 29.29 -33.65
C SER A 39 20.90 29.04 -35.05
N SER A 40 19.60 28.74 -35.16
CA SER A 40 18.95 28.40 -36.42
C SER A 40 18.39 29.64 -37.14
N PRO A 41 18.61 29.81 -38.46
CA PRO A 41 18.22 31.01 -39.20
C PRO A 41 16.70 31.22 -39.32
N LYS A 42 15.88 30.23 -38.95
CA LYS A 42 14.40 30.31 -39.00
C LYS A 42 13.77 30.81 -37.68
N GLY A 43 14.57 30.99 -36.62
CA GLY A 43 14.11 31.45 -35.30
C GLY A 43 13.18 30.45 -34.58
N CYS A 44 12.92 30.71 -33.28
CA CYS A 44 12.13 29.82 -32.40
C CYS A 44 10.60 30.08 -32.46
N LYS A 45 10.09 30.74 -33.52
CA LYS A 45 8.66 31.09 -33.66
C LYS A 45 7.84 29.97 -34.35
N ARG A 46 8.05 28.72 -33.94
CA ARG A 46 7.26 27.56 -34.42
C ARG A 46 6.24 27.13 -33.36
N PRO A 47 5.08 26.59 -33.76
CA PRO A 47 4.14 26.02 -32.81
C PRO A 47 4.76 24.82 -32.09
N LEU A 48 4.41 24.60 -30.82
CA LEU A 48 4.97 23.49 -30.01
C LEU A 48 4.73 22.12 -30.65
N SER A 49 3.64 21.98 -31.42
CA SER A 49 3.30 20.76 -32.18
C SER A 49 4.37 20.36 -33.20
N ASP A 50 5.16 21.31 -33.72
CA ASP A 50 6.22 21.04 -34.69
C ASP A 50 7.43 20.35 -34.05
N PHE A 51 7.59 20.49 -32.73
CA PHE A 51 8.67 19.86 -31.94
C PHE A 51 8.26 18.52 -31.33
N VAL A 52 7.00 18.12 -31.51
CA VAL A 52 6.49 16.83 -31.06
C VAL A 52 6.43 15.90 -32.26
N SER A 53 7.40 15.00 -32.37
CA SER A 53 7.42 14.00 -33.43
C SER A 53 7.18 12.61 -32.86
N TRP A 54 6.28 11.86 -33.50
CA TRP A 54 6.13 10.42 -33.29
C TRP A 54 7.25 9.60 -33.95
N ARG A 55 8.19 10.28 -34.62
CA ARG A 55 9.40 9.69 -35.17
C ARG A 55 10.47 9.66 -34.09
N PHE A 56 10.77 8.45 -33.62
CA PHE A 56 11.90 8.18 -32.74
C PHE A 56 13.19 8.31 -33.55
N GLU A 57 13.77 9.50 -33.58
CA GLU A 57 15.03 9.77 -34.27
C GLU A 57 16.21 9.36 -33.38
N GLY A 58 17.03 8.42 -33.87
CA GLY A 58 18.18 7.87 -33.16
C GLY A 58 17.92 6.49 -32.54
N HIS A 59 18.67 5.49 -33.01
CA HIS A 59 18.54 4.09 -32.59
C HIS A 59 18.78 3.89 -31.09
N LEU A 60 19.72 4.62 -30.48
CA LEU A 60 20.02 4.52 -29.04
C LEU A 60 18.92 5.15 -28.17
N THR A 61 18.53 6.40 -28.44
CA THR A 61 17.49 7.10 -27.67
C THR A 61 16.15 6.37 -27.75
N SER A 62 15.76 5.90 -28.94
CA SER A 62 14.55 5.10 -29.12
C SER A 62 14.56 3.82 -28.29
N THR A 63 15.69 3.12 -28.27
CA THR A 63 15.83 1.85 -27.53
C THR A 63 15.77 2.10 -26.02
N VAL A 64 16.42 3.15 -25.52
CA VAL A 64 16.41 3.52 -24.10
C VAL A 64 15.01 3.92 -23.64
N VAL A 65 14.30 4.74 -24.41
CA VAL A 65 12.93 5.17 -24.06
C VAL A 65 11.96 3.98 -24.09
N LEU A 66 12.06 3.11 -25.09
CA LEU A 66 11.24 1.89 -25.14
C LEU A 66 11.54 0.96 -23.96
N PHE A 67 12.81 0.75 -23.63
CA PHE A 67 13.22 -0.05 -22.48
C PHE A 67 12.70 0.53 -21.17
N TYR A 68 12.84 1.85 -20.97
CA TYR A 68 12.27 2.56 -19.82
C TYR A 68 10.76 2.33 -19.74
N PHE A 69 10.02 2.58 -20.82
CA PHE A 69 8.56 2.41 -20.85
C PHE A 69 8.17 0.98 -20.49
N VAL A 70 8.79 -0.03 -21.10
CA VAL A 70 8.50 -1.44 -20.86
C VAL A 70 8.79 -1.83 -19.40
N LEU A 71 9.93 -1.43 -18.85
CA LEU A 71 10.28 -1.74 -17.46
C LEU A 71 9.31 -1.11 -16.46
N PHE A 72 9.04 0.19 -16.60
CA PHE A 72 8.16 0.90 -15.69
C PHE A 72 6.70 0.48 -15.84
N PHE A 73 6.28 0.12 -17.06
CA PHE A 73 4.97 -0.46 -17.31
C PHE A 73 4.84 -1.86 -16.69
N ALA A 74 5.84 -2.72 -16.84
CA ALA A 74 5.87 -4.03 -16.18
C ALA A 74 5.82 -3.89 -14.65
N PHE A 75 6.59 -2.96 -14.09
CA PHE A 75 6.50 -2.62 -12.67
C PHE A 75 5.09 -2.17 -12.27
N TRP A 76 4.47 -1.28 -13.05
CA TRP A 76 3.09 -0.86 -12.82
C TRP A 76 2.11 -2.05 -12.82
N VAL A 77 2.24 -2.99 -13.76
CA VAL A 77 1.42 -4.21 -13.78
C VAL A 77 1.59 -5.03 -12.50
N THR A 78 2.83 -5.22 -12.02
CA THR A 78 3.04 -5.95 -10.74
C THR A 78 2.39 -5.23 -9.55
N ARG A 79 2.38 -3.89 -9.54
CA ARG A 79 1.66 -3.10 -8.53
C ARG A 79 0.15 -3.28 -8.62
N VAL A 80 -0.42 -3.35 -9.82
CA VAL A 80 -1.85 -3.63 -10.02
C VAL A 80 -2.20 -5.02 -9.51
N LEU A 81 -1.39 -6.04 -9.81
CA LEU A 81 -1.62 -7.40 -9.31
C LEU A 81 -1.57 -7.46 -7.78
N ALA A 82 -0.59 -6.79 -7.16
CA ALA A 82 -0.49 -6.69 -5.71
C ALA A 82 -1.70 -5.95 -5.11
N PHE A 83 -2.19 -4.88 -5.77
CA PHE A 83 -3.39 -4.19 -5.35
C PHE A 83 -4.63 -5.08 -5.39
N VAL A 84 -4.80 -5.90 -6.44
CA VAL A 84 -5.93 -6.85 -6.52
C VAL A 84 -5.86 -7.88 -5.39
N SER A 85 -4.67 -8.43 -5.09
CA SER A 85 -4.49 -9.35 -3.96
C SER A 85 -4.86 -8.68 -2.64
N ASN A 86 -4.28 -7.51 -2.37
CA ASN A 86 -4.53 -6.78 -1.13
C ASN A 86 -5.99 -6.33 -1.00
N ALA A 87 -6.66 -6.00 -2.11
CA ALA A 87 -8.06 -5.64 -2.12
C ALA A 87 -8.96 -6.84 -1.78
N ARG A 88 -8.60 -8.05 -2.23
CA ARG A 88 -9.30 -9.29 -1.83
C ARG A 88 -9.08 -9.56 -0.34
N ASP A 89 -7.84 -9.51 0.14
CA ASP A 89 -7.54 -9.72 1.56
C ASP A 89 -8.24 -8.69 2.45
N ALA A 90 -8.29 -7.43 1.99
CA ALA A 90 -9.05 -6.40 2.67
C ALA A 90 -10.55 -6.72 2.68
N TYR A 91 -11.10 -7.27 1.59
CA TYR A 91 -12.51 -7.64 1.47
C TYR A 91 -12.88 -8.72 2.48
N ASP A 92 -12.05 -9.75 2.57
CA ASP A 92 -12.21 -10.83 3.54
C ASP A 92 -12.12 -10.28 4.97
N MET A 93 -11.20 -9.35 5.23
CA MET A 93 -11.11 -8.67 6.52
C MET A 93 -12.37 -7.86 6.84
N HIS A 94 -12.95 -7.18 5.86
CA HIS A 94 -14.19 -6.42 6.07
C HIS A 94 -15.39 -7.32 6.31
N ALA A 95 -15.51 -8.43 5.57
CA ALA A 95 -16.52 -9.45 5.82
C ALA A 95 -16.37 -10.00 7.25
N PHE A 96 -15.14 -10.28 7.69
CA PHE A 96 -14.88 -10.68 9.07
C PHE A 96 -15.36 -9.63 10.09
N VAL A 97 -15.03 -8.36 9.90
CA VAL A 97 -15.43 -7.30 10.85
C VAL A 97 -16.94 -7.11 10.91
N VAL A 98 -17.62 -7.13 9.77
CA VAL A 98 -19.07 -6.91 9.70
C VAL A 98 -19.84 -8.13 10.19
N GLU A 99 -19.51 -9.34 9.71
CA GLU A 99 -20.27 -10.56 9.98
C GLU A 99 -19.89 -11.22 11.32
N LYS A 100 -18.62 -11.15 11.73
CA LYS A 100 -18.15 -11.83 12.95
C LYS A 100 -18.11 -10.90 14.15
N LEU A 101 -17.67 -9.66 13.94
CA LEU A 101 -17.51 -8.67 15.01
C LEU A 101 -18.76 -7.80 15.19
N HIS A 102 -19.75 -7.90 14.30
CA HIS A 102 -20.98 -7.10 14.26
C HIS A 102 -20.70 -5.59 14.40
N ILE A 103 -19.61 -5.11 13.80
CA ILE A 103 -19.27 -3.69 13.75
C ILE A 103 -19.73 -3.14 12.41
N ASP A 104 -20.66 -2.19 12.46
CA ASP A 104 -21.08 -1.46 11.27
C ASP A 104 -19.94 -0.56 10.76
N ALA A 105 -19.83 -0.38 9.44
CA ALA A 105 -18.77 0.39 8.78
C ALA A 105 -18.71 1.85 9.27
N ARG A 106 -19.84 2.40 9.76
CA ARG A 106 -19.90 3.74 10.37
C ARG A 106 -19.34 3.77 11.79
N GLN A 107 -19.51 2.69 12.56
CA GLN A 107 -18.98 2.61 13.92
C GLN A 107 -17.47 2.43 13.95
N ILE A 108 -16.88 1.80 12.92
CA ILE A 108 -15.43 1.59 12.84
C ILE A 108 -14.62 2.89 12.87
N GLN A 109 -15.20 4.01 12.41
CA GLN A 109 -14.54 5.32 12.38
C GLN A 109 -14.54 6.02 13.75
N THR A 110 -15.46 5.66 14.65
CA THR A 110 -15.64 6.30 15.96
C THR A 110 -15.23 5.42 17.13
N MET A 111 -14.91 4.15 16.88
CA MET A 111 -14.58 3.17 17.91
C MET A 111 -13.12 3.27 18.33
N THR A 112 -12.83 3.09 19.62
CA THR A 112 -11.45 3.08 20.10
C THR A 112 -10.80 1.72 19.81
N TRP A 113 -9.47 1.72 19.65
CA TRP A 113 -8.74 0.47 19.41
C TRP A 113 -8.90 -0.55 20.55
N ASN A 114 -9.01 -0.07 21.79
CA ASN A 114 -9.22 -0.93 22.96
C ASN A 114 -10.54 -1.71 22.84
N ASP A 115 -11.62 -1.06 22.43
CA ASP A 115 -12.93 -1.71 22.25
C ASP A 115 -12.89 -2.77 21.14
N VAL A 116 -12.09 -2.56 20.09
CA VAL A 116 -11.94 -3.54 18.98
C VAL A 116 -11.24 -4.78 19.51
N VAL A 117 -10.16 -4.58 20.26
CA VAL A 117 -9.35 -5.64 20.86
C VAL A 117 -10.19 -6.49 21.84
N ASP A 118 -11.00 -5.84 22.68
CA ASP A 118 -11.89 -6.53 23.63
C ASP A 118 -12.95 -7.40 22.93
N ARG A 119 -13.53 -6.91 21.82
CA ARG A 119 -14.48 -7.70 21.00
C ARG A 119 -13.81 -8.87 20.31
N VAL A 120 -12.57 -8.71 19.85
CA VAL A 120 -11.79 -9.80 19.25
C VAL A 120 -11.46 -10.86 20.31
N MET A 121 -11.14 -10.46 21.54
CA MET A 121 -10.96 -11.39 22.67
C MET A 121 -12.22 -12.15 23.02
N ALA A 122 -13.39 -11.52 22.94
CA ALA A 122 -14.66 -12.18 23.17
C ALA A 122 -14.98 -13.28 22.13
N LEU A 123 -14.34 -13.26 20.96
CA LEU A 123 -14.47 -14.29 19.91
C LEU A 123 -13.47 -15.45 20.04
N LEU A 124 -12.47 -15.34 20.92
CA LEU A 124 -11.53 -16.42 21.18
C LEU A 124 -12.17 -17.48 22.08
N PRO A 125 -11.91 -18.78 21.84
CA PRO A 125 -12.43 -19.83 22.70
C PRO A 125 -11.93 -19.65 24.15
N PRO A 126 -12.73 -20.03 25.16
CA PRO A 126 -12.33 -19.94 26.56
C PRO A 126 -11.03 -20.73 26.78
N SER A 127 -9.96 -20.02 27.09
CA SER A 127 -8.67 -20.63 27.42
C SER A 127 -8.76 -21.42 28.73
N PRO A 128 -8.12 -22.59 28.87
CA PRO A 128 -8.03 -23.31 30.14
C PRO A 128 -7.36 -22.50 31.28
N ALA A 129 -6.70 -21.38 30.97
CA ALA A 129 -6.19 -20.40 31.94
C ALA A 129 -7.26 -19.42 32.49
N ALA A 130 -8.48 -19.43 31.96
CA ALA A 130 -9.59 -18.57 32.39
C ALA A 130 -10.14 -18.89 33.80
N ASN A 131 -9.58 -19.91 34.47
CA ASN A 131 -9.84 -20.22 35.88
C ASN A 131 -9.19 -19.23 36.87
N HIS A 132 -8.53 -18.16 36.40
CA HIS A 132 -8.07 -17.07 37.26
C HIS A 132 -9.24 -16.10 37.57
N PRO A 133 -9.49 -15.72 38.84
CA PRO A 133 -10.69 -15.02 39.30
C PRO A 133 -10.86 -13.54 38.84
N SER A 134 -10.18 -13.13 37.75
CA SER A 134 -10.16 -11.76 37.22
C SER A 134 -10.87 -11.61 35.87
N SER A 135 -11.37 -12.70 35.27
CA SER A 135 -12.01 -12.65 33.96
C SER A 135 -13.41 -12.01 34.08
N LYS A 136 -13.51 -10.73 33.70
CA LYS A 136 -14.81 -10.09 33.45
C LYS A 136 -15.57 -10.93 32.41
N PRO A 137 -16.87 -11.24 32.63
CA PRO A 137 -17.65 -11.95 31.64
C PRO A 137 -17.69 -11.14 30.34
N ALA A 138 -17.29 -11.77 29.23
CA ALA A 138 -17.24 -11.13 27.93
C ALA A 138 -18.67 -10.71 27.51
N PRO A 139 -18.94 -9.42 27.25
CA PRO A 139 -20.28 -8.92 26.95
C PRO A 139 -20.77 -9.24 25.52
N PHE A 140 -19.94 -9.89 24.70
CA PHE A 140 -20.22 -10.18 23.30
C PHE A 140 -20.24 -11.69 23.05
N GLN A 141 -21.43 -12.24 22.81
CA GLN A 141 -21.60 -13.64 22.41
C GLN A 141 -21.89 -13.72 20.92
N SER A 142 -20.89 -14.11 20.13
CA SER A 142 -21.07 -14.46 18.72
C SER A 142 -21.00 -15.99 18.57
N SER A 143 -21.76 -16.54 17.61
CA SER A 143 -21.74 -17.97 17.28
C SER A 143 -20.45 -18.44 16.58
N TYR A 144 -19.51 -17.52 16.31
CA TYR A 144 -18.26 -17.81 15.63
C TYR A 144 -17.11 -17.89 16.61
N GLN A 145 -16.32 -18.97 16.51
CA GLN A 145 -15.08 -19.15 17.25
C GLN A 145 -13.88 -19.10 16.30
N LEU A 146 -12.88 -18.32 16.67
CA LEU A 146 -11.60 -18.29 15.98
C LEU A 146 -10.81 -19.57 16.28
N GLN A 147 -10.50 -20.39 15.27
CA GLN A 147 -9.60 -21.55 15.39
C GLN A 147 -8.14 -21.07 15.47
N LEU A 148 -7.78 -20.44 16.59
CA LEU A 148 -6.39 -20.17 16.95
C LEU A 148 -6.08 -20.86 18.27
N ASP A 149 -4.81 -21.26 18.44
CA ASP A 149 -4.34 -21.86 19.69
C ASP A 149 -4.53 -20.87 20.86
N PRO A 150 -5.43 -21.17 21.83
CA PRO A 150 -5.77 -20.25 22.91
C PRO A 150 -4.60 -19.98 23.86
N ALA A 151 -3.58 -20.84 23.88
CA ALA A 151 -2.38 -20.64 24.67
C ALA A 151 -1.51 -19.48 24.16
N GLN A 152 -1.68 -19.05 22.91
CA GLN A 152 -0.86 -17.99 22.30
C GLN A 152 -1.50 -16.60 22.30
N LEU A 153 -2.81 -16.48 22.58
CA LEU A 153 -3.60 -15.25 22.42
C LEU A 153 -4.42 -14.87 23.66
N ASP A 154 -4.00 -15.25 24.86
CA ASP A 154 -4.76 -15.00 26.10
C ASP A 154 -4.82 -13.52 26.53
N THR A 155 -3.89 -12.70 26.02
CA THR A 155 -3.66 -11.34 26.52
C THR A 155 -3.64 -10.30 25.39
N PRO A 156 -4.13 -9.07 25.64
CA PRO A 156 -4.00 -7.93 24.71
C PRO A 156 -2.55 -7.68 24.24
N LEU A 157 -1.61 -7.96 25.14
CA LEU A 157 -0.18 -7.86 24.87
C LEU A 157 0.29 -8.85 23.79
N ALA A 158 -0.29 -10.05 23.71
CA ALA A 158 0.05 -11.03 22.69
C ALA A 158 -0.34 -10.55 21.28
N ILE A 159 -1.51 -9.91 21.15
CA ILE A 159 -1.96 -9.27 19.89
C ILE A 159 -0.99 -8.15 19.50
N ALA A 160 -0.64 -7.27 20.45
CA ALA A 160 0.30 -6.19 20.21
C ALA A 160 1.69 -6.72 19.75
N ARG A 161 2.19 -7.78 20.36
CA ARG A 161 3.47 -8.43 19.96
C ARG A 161 3.43 -9.01 18.54
N ARG A 162 2.28 -9.51 18.08
CA ARG A 162 2.12 -10.02 16.71
C ARG A 162 2.12 -8.88 15.69
N ILE A 163 1.37 -7.81 15.97
CA ILE A 163 1.28 -6.63 15.09
C ILE A 163 2.63 -5.91 15.03
N MET A 164 3.21 -5.60 16.18
CA MET A 164 4.45 -4.82 16.29
C MET A 164 5.71 -5.65 16.16
N ARG A 165 5.63 -6.92 15.72
CA ARG A 165 6.80 -7.82 15.69
C ARG A 165 7.97 -7.18 14.96
N LYS A 166 7.73 -6.72 13.73
CA LYS A 166 8.76 -6.09 12.88
C LYS A 166 9.28 -4.79 13.49
N ASP A 167 8.38 -3.93 13.97
CA ASP A 167 8.75 -2.61 14.49
C ASP A 167 9.56 -2.71 15.79
N ASN A 168 9.20 -3.64 16.68
CA ASN A 168 9.97 -3.92 17.89
C ASN A 168 11.40 -4.37 17.56
N PHE A 169 11.58 -5.20 16.53
CA PHE A 169 12.92 -5.57 16.07
C PHE A 169 13.68 -4.38 15.48
N MET A 170 13.01 -3.51 14.73
CA MET A 170 13.63 -2.32 14.16
C MET A 170 14.06 -1.33 15.25
N ILE A 171 13.24 -1.13 16.29
CA ILE A 171 13.58 -0.29 17.45
C ILE A 171 14.80 -0.87 18.18
N ALA A 172 14.82 -2.18 18.43
CA ALA A 172 15.95 -2.85 19.05
C ALA A 172 17.23 -2.71 18.21
N PHE A 173 17.10 -2.80 16.88
CA PHE A 173 18.21 -2.63 15.95
C PHE A 173 18.77 -1.20 15.99
N MET A 174 17.92 -0.17 15.90
CA MET A 174 18.34 1.24 15.93
C MET A 174 18.93 1.67 17.29
N ASN A 175 18.47 1.05 18.37
CA ASN A 175 18.99 1.28 19.72
C ASN A 175 20.18 0.37 20.08
N ALA A 176 20.62 -0.50 19.15
CA ALA A 176 21.78 -1.34 19.42
C ALA A 176 23.05 -0.46 19.44
N PRO A 177 23.92 -0.64 20.45
CA PRO A 177 25.10 0.20 20.65
C PRO A 177 26.12 0.09 19.49
N VAL A 178 26.00 -0.95 18.67
CA VAL A 178 26.79 -1.14 17.44
C VAL A 178 26.57 -0.02 16.42
N PHE A 179 25.39 0.63 16.40
CA PHE A 179 25.04 1.67 15.43
C PHE A 179 25.08 3.09 15.99
N GLN A 180 25.36 3.28 17.29
CA GLN A 180 25.36 4.58 17.97
C GLN A 180 26.77 5.11 18.30
N ASN A 181 27.82 4.28 18.19
CA ASN A 181 29.19 4.62 18.58
C ASN A 181 30.10 5.10 17.41
N THR A 182 29.53 5.75 16.40
CA THR A 182 30.27 6.47 15.34
C THR A 182 29.69 7.84 15.13
#